data_AF-A0A0V1M509-F1
#
_entry.id   AF-A0A0V1M509-F1
#
_cell.length_a   1.000
_cell.length_b   1.000
_cell.length_c   1.000
_cell.angle_alpha   90.00
_cell.angle_beta   90.00
_cell.angle_gamma   90.00
#
_symmetry.space_group_name_H-M   'P 1'
#
loop_
_entity.id
_entity.type
_entity.pdbx_description
1 polymer ?
#
loop_
_entity_poly.entity_id
_entity_poly.type
_entity_poly.pdbx_seq_one_letter_code
_entity_poly.pdbx_strand_id
1 'polypeptide(L)'
;MCNLEMKSLQTSNTFIGKMTFMHCILVVFFFAFGEAQMLGASTQWGRDDAVMLPKAQEALFSSDSRHQSGVFHHLLRLESSSTMGITTTMQVVLQDTDCQVSSEQFSSYYEVLEECRGQGQEKKCTIEYRYLTPSTATVSCSEELEEPIVRILIHIIYSK
;
A
#
# COMPACT_ATOMS: atom_id res chain seq x y z
N MET A 1 -3.71 -32.05 -9.13
CA MET A 1 -3.26 -32.20 -10.53
C MET A 1 -4.39 -32.83 -11.33
N CYS A 2 -5.10 -32.07 -12.16
CA CYS A 2 -6.15 -32.62 -13.01
C CYS A 2 -5.50 -33.27 -14.23
N ASN A 3 -5.39 -34.60 -14.21
CA ASN A 3 -4.82 -35.38 -15.29
C ASN A 3 -5.87 -35.51 -16.41
N LEU A 4 -5.60 -34.89 -17.56
CA LEU A 4 -6.45 -34.96 -18.75
C LEU A 4 -6.06 -36.18 -19.59
N GLU A 5 -6.58 -37.36 -19.24
CA GLU A 5 -6.66 -38.50 -20.17
C GLU A 5 -8.08 -38.51 -20.76
N MET A 6 -8.22 -38.07 -22.02
CA MET A 6 -9.45 -38.30 -22.79
C MET A 6 -9.47 -39.75 -23.29
N LYS A 7 -10.18 -40.63 -22.58
CA LYS A 7 -10.61 -41.92 -23.12
C LYS A 7 -12.13 -41.94 -23.29
N SER A 8 -12.52 -42.07 -24.55
CA SER A 8 -13.87 -42.18 -25.07
C SER A 8 -14.40 -43.60 -24.88
N LEU A 9 -15.46 -43.81 -24.08
CA LEU A 9 -16.70 -44.53 -24.44
C LEU A 9 -17.62 -44.72 -23.20
N GLN A 10 -18.93 -44.82 -23.47
CA GLN A 10 -20.04 -45.29 -22.62
C GLN A 10 -20.74 -44.29 -21.68
N THR A 11 -21.76 -43.66 -22.27
CA THR A 11 -23.16 -43.54 -21.79
C THR A 11 -23.48 -44.12 -20.40
N SER A 12 -23.10 -43.39 -19.34
CA SER A 12 -23.88 -43.22 -18.10
C SER A 12 -23.15 -42.26 -17.15
N ASN A 13 -22.65 -41.12 -17.63
CA ASN A 13 -21.99 -40.09 -16.78
C ASN A 13 -21.84 -38.71 -17.47
N THR A 14 -22.70 -38.41 -18.45
CA THR A 14 -22.56 -37.23 -19.32
C THR A 14 -22.82 -35.90 -18.61
N PHE A 15 -23.54 -35.93 -17.49
CA PHE A 15 -23.88 -34.72 -16.73
C PHE A 15 -22.76 -34.28 -15.78
N ILE A 16 -22.19 -35.24 -15.04
CA ILE A 16 -21.08 -34.99 -14.09
C ILE A 16 -19.82 -34.55 -14.84
N GLY A 17 -19.47 -35.21 -15.95
CA GLY A 17 -18.32 -34.82 -16.77
C GLY A 17 -18.43 -33.40 -17.38
N LYS A 18 -19.64 -32.98 -17.78
CA LYS A 18 -19.91 -31.61 -18.25
C LYS A 18 -19.77 -30.57 -17.14
N MET A 19 -20.28 -30.85 -15.94
CA MET A 19 -20.16 -29.96 -14.79
C MET A 19 -18.71 -29.82 -14.33
N THR A 20 -17.94 -30.91 -14.29
CA THR A 20 -16.51 -30.87 -13.94
C THR A 20 -15.68 -30.13 -14.99
N PHE A 21 -15.95 -30.33 -16.29
CA PHE A 21 -15.25 -29.63 -17.37
C PHE A 21 -15.54 -28.13 -17.37
N MET A 22 -16.81 -27.74 -17.19
CA MET A 22 -17.21 -26.33 -17.06
C MET A 22 -16.58 -25.69 -15.82
N HIS A 23 -16.50 -26.43 -14.71
CA HIS A 23 -15.82 -25.96 -13.49
C HIS A 23 -14.32 -25.78 -13.72
N CYS A 24 -13.64 -26.71 -14.40
CA CYS A 24 -12.22 -26.55 -14.75
C CYS A 24 -11.98 -25.33 -15.65
N ILE A 25 -12.84 -25.11 -16.66
CA ILE A 25 -12.77 -23.92 -17.52
C ILE A 25 -12.95 -22.65 -16.69
N LEU A 26 -13.97 -22.60 -15.83
CA LEU A 26 -14.22 -21.44 -14.96
C LEU A 26 -13.02 -21.19 -14.04
N VAL A 27 -12.46 -22.23 -13.42
CA VAL A 27 -11.29 -22.13 -12.54
C VAL A 27 -10.08 -21.58 -13.29
N VAL A 28 -9.79 -22.08 -14.50
CA VAL A 28 -8.69 -21.55 -15.34
C VAL A 28 -8.94 -20.11 -15.74
N PHE A 29 -10.17 -19.74 -16.10
CA PHE A 29 -10.52 -18.35 -16.39
C PHE A 29 -10.38 -17.44 -15.16
N PHE A 30 -10.78 -17.88 -13.97
CA PHE A 30 -10.61 -17.10 -12.74
C PHE A 30 -9.13 -16.91 -12.38
N PHE A 31 -8.30 -17.94 -12.55
CA PHE A 31 -6.86 -17.81 -12.33
C PHE A 31 -6.20 -16.87 -13.35
N ALA A 32 -6.51 -17.03 -14.65
CA ALA A 32 -6.00 -16.15 -15.70
C ALA A 32 -6.45 -14.70 -15.51
N PHE A 33 -7.70 -14.48 -15.08
CA PHE A 33 -8.23 -13.16 -14.80
C PHE A 33 -7.59 -12.52 -13.55
N GLY A 34 -7.34 -13.31 -12.51
CA GLY A 34 -6.63 -12.86 -11.31
C GLY A 34 -5.19 -12.42 -11.62
N GLU A 35 -4.48 -13.14 -12.49
CA GLU A 35 -3.12 -12.78 -12.92
C GLU A 35 -3.11 -11.50 -13.78
N ALA A 36 -4.08 -11.32 -14.68
CA ALA A 36 -4.17 -10.13 -15.51
C ALA A 36 -4.44 -8.85 -14.69
N GLN A 37 -5.20 -8.95 -13.59
CA GLN A 37 -5.44 -7.81 -12.68
C GLN A 37 -4.17 -7.37 -11.93
N MET A 38 -3.21 -8.28 -11.69
CA MET A 38 -1.97 -7.99 -10.97
C MET A 38 -0.93 -7.26 -11.83
N LEU A 39 -0.97 -7.45 -13.16
CA LEU A 39 -0.03 -6.85 -14.13
C LEU A 39 -0.64 -5.70 -14.95
N GLY A 40 -1.80 -5.17 -14.52
CA GLY A 40 -2.55 -4.15 -15.24
C GLY A 40 -1.74 -2.88 -15.54
N ALA A 41 -2.26 -2.06 -16.47
CA ALA A 41 -1.65 -0.81 -16.88
C ALA A 41 -1.25 0.06 -15.67
N SER A 42 -0.09 0.72 -15.76
CA SER A 42 0.36 1.63 -14.74
C SER A 42 -0.15 3.04 -15.00
N THR A 43 -0.72 3.66 -13.98
CA THR A 43 -1.05 5.09 -13.96
C THR A 43 -0.16 5.80 -12.94
N GLN A 44 0.28 7.00 -13.28
CA GLN A 44 1.12 7.83 -12.42
C GLN A 44 0.48 9.19 -12.21
N TRP A 45 0.62 9.70 -10.99
CA TRP A 45 0.18 11.02 -10.58
C TRP A 45 1.34 11.82 -10.01
N GLY A 46 1.32 13.12 -10.29
CA GLY A 46 2.34 14.05 -9.86
C GLY A 46 2.18 14.46 -8.39
N ARG A 47 3.01 15.43 -8.00
CA ARG A 47 3.01 16.01 -6.67
C ARG A 47 1.64 16.61 -6.33
N ASP A 48 1.17 16.33 -5.12
CA ASP A 48 -0.07 16.86 -4.53
C ASP A 48 -1.29 16.78 -5.47
N ASP A 49 -1.34 15.72 -6.27
CA ASP A 49 -2.44 15.49 -7.20
C ASP A 49 -3.79 15.49 -6.48
N ALA A 50 -4.76 16.24 -7.01
CA ALA A 50 -6.04 16.48 -6.35
C ALA A 50 -6.89 15.21 -6.11
N VAL A 51 -6.65 14.14 -6.87
CA VAL A 51 -7.34 12.85 -6.68
C VAL A 51 -6.62 11.99 -5.64
N MET A 52 -5.29 12.04 -5.63
CA MET A 52 -4.47 11.15 -4.81
C MET A 52 -4.18 11.70 -3.42
N LEU A 53 -4.11 13.03 -3.26
CA LEU A 53 -3.84 13.67 -1.96
C LEU A 53 -4.90 13.31 -0.90
N PRO A 54 -6.23 13.38 -1.17
CA PRO A 54 -7.23 12.96 -0.18
C PRO A 54 -7.13 11.47 0.18
N LYS A 55 -6.74 10.62 -0.78
CA LYS A 55 -6.54 9.19 -0.54
C LYS A 55 -5.33 8.92 0.36
N ALA A 56 -4.26 9.69 0.18
CA ALA A 56 -3.09 9.62 1.05
C ALA A 56 -3.45 10.02 2.49
N GLN A 57 -4.26 11.06 2.67
CA GLN A 57 -4.76 11.49 3.99
C GLN A 57 -5.64 10.43 4.65
N GLU A 58 -6.59 9.85 3.92
CA GLU A 58 -7.44 8.75 4.41
C GLU A 58 -6.60 7.53 4.83
N ALA A 59 -5.65 7.15 3.99
CA ALA A 59 -4.75 6.03 4.24
C ALA A 59 -3.88 6.26 5.48
N LEU A 60 -3.30 7.46 5.60
CA LEU A 60 -2.46 7.83 6.73
C LEU A 60 -3.25 7.80 8.04
N PHE A 61 -4.40 8.48 8.06
CA PHE A 61 -5.28 8.50 9.23
C PHE A 61 -5.67 7.09 9.67
N SER A 62 -6.15 6.27 8.73
CA SER A 62 -6.56 4.90 9.04
C SER A 62 -5.40 4.05 9.55
N SER A 63 -4.18 4.28 9.03
CA SER A 63 -2.97 3.62 9.49
C SER A 63 -2.62 4.04 10.91
N ASP A 64 -2.56 5.34 11.20
CA ASP A 64 -2.25 5.86 12.53
C ASP A 64 -3.28 5.34 13.56
N SER A 65 -4.57 5.48 13.28
CA SER A 65 -5.65 5.05 14.17
C SER A 65 -5.70 3.54 14.44
N ARG A 66 -5.06 2.70 13.61
CA ARG A 66 -4.94 1.26 13.89
C ARG A 66 -3.91 0.94 14.97
N HIS A 67 -2.94 1.82 15.18
CA HIS A 67 -1.91 1.60 16.19
C HIS A 67 -2.48 1.97 17.57
N GLN A 68 -2.25 1.10 18.56
CA GLN A 68 -2.70 1.34 19.94
C GLN A 68 -1.80 2.32 20.71
N SER A 69 -0.72 2.79 20.08
CA SER A 69 0.29 3.66 20.65
C SER A 69 1.00 4.44 19.54
N GLY A 70 1.68 5.52 19.92
CA GLY A 70 2.35 6.43 18.99
C GLY A 70 1.59 7.73 18.82
N VAL A 71 2.01 8.51 17.83
CA VAL A 71 1.44 9.82 17.51
C VAL A 71 0.77 9.79 16.14
N PHE A 72 -0.14 10.72 15.91
CA PHE A 72 -0.60 10.99 14.56
C PHE A 72 0.53 11.61 13.74
N HIS A 73 0.48 11.42 12.43
CA HIS A 73 1.43 12.00 11.50
C HIS A 73 0.77 13.07 10.62
N HIS A 74 1.51 14.16 10.42
CA HIS A 74 1.18 15.22 9.50
C HIS A 74 1.73 14.89 8.11
N LEU A 75 0.86 14.85 7.09
CA LEU A 75 1.20 14.70 5.69
C LEU A 75 1.56 16.08 5.16
N LEU A 76 2.85 16.35 5.06
CA LEU A 76 3.34 17.62 4.56
C LEU A 76 3.14 17.71 3.05
N ARG A 77 3.46 16.62 2.34
CA ARG A 77 3.51 16.59 0.87
C ARG A 77 3.26 15.18 0.34
N LEU A 78 2.53 15.07 -0.77
CA LEU A 78 2.51 13.90 -1.64
C LEU A 78 3.49 14.15 -2.79
N GLU A 79 4.60 13.41 -2.85
CA GLU A 79 5.61 13.60 -3.90
C GLU A 79 5.19 12.96 -5.23
N SER A 80 4.65 11.74 -5.15
CA SER A 80 4.18 11.01 -6.33
C SER A 80 3.25 9.87 -5.92
N SER A 81 2.41 9.44 -6.86
CA SER A 81 1.68 8.19 -6.70
C SER A 81 1.68 7.38 -7.98
N SER A 82 1.60 6.06 -7.84
CA SER A 82 1.41 5.15 -8.95
C SER A 82 0.44 4.02 -8.58
N THR A 83 -0.42 3.65 -9.49
CA THR A 83 -1.23 2.43 -9.40
C THR A 83 -0.76 1.49 -10.48
N MET A 84 -0.49 0.24 -10.10
CA MET A 84 -0.13 -0.83 -11.02
C MET A 84 -0.98 -2.05 -10.67
N GLY A 85 -1.83 -2.45 -11.61
CA GLY A 85 -2.85 -3.47 -11.34
C GLY A 85 -3.76 -3.06 -10.20
N ILE A 86 -3.78 -3.86 -9.13
CA ILE A 86 -4.58 -3.61 -7.91
C ILE A 86 -3.84 -2.81 -6.84
N THR A 87 -2.53 -2.63 -6.98
CA THR A 87 -1.69 -2.02 -5.94
C THR A 87 -1.50 -0.54 -6.25
N THR A 88 -1.68 0.30 -5.24
CA THR A 88 -1.34 1.71 -5.30
C THR A 88 -0.26 2.02 -4.29
N THR A 89 0.74 2.76 -4.73
CA THR A 89 1.88 3.21 -3.94
C THR A 89 1.95 4.74 -4.01
N MET A 90 2.26 5.38 -2.88
CA MET A 90 2.43 6.82 -2.77
C MET A 90 3.72 7.12 -2.02
N GLN A 91 4.53 7.99 -2.59
CA GLN A 91 5.69 8.57 -1.90
C GLN A 91 5.25 9.86 -1.22
N VAL A 92 5.40 9.91 0.09
CA VAL A 92 4.93 11.03 0.92
C VAL A 92 6.04 11.52 1.84
N VAL A 93 5.93 12.79 2.24
CA VAL A 93 6.75 13.37 3.31
C VAL A 93 5.86 13.59 4.51
N LEU A 94 6.21 12.93 5.62
CA LEU A 94 5.47 12.96 6.86
C LEU A 94 6.27 13.66 7.96
N GLN A 95 5.57 14.15 8.96
CA GLN A 95 6.15 14.68 10.19
C GLN A 95 5.32 14.19 11.38
N ASP A 96 5.97 13.90 12.51
CA ASP A 96 5.27 13.49 13.72
C ASP A 96 4.41 14.66 14.25
N THR A 97 3.35 14.38 14.99
CA THR A 97 2.56 15.42 15.68
C THR A 97 2.71 15.34 17.20
N ASP A 98 2.18 16.33 17.91
CA ASP A 98 2.07 16.34 19.37
C ASP A 98 0.87 15.54 19.92
N CYS A 99 -0.06 15.13 19.06
CA CYS A 99 -1.21 14.31 19.43
C CYS A 99 -0.87 12.82 19.51
N GLN A 100 -1.19 12.21 20.65
CA GLN A 100 -1.07 10.76 20.84
C GLN A 100 -2.33 10.04 20.33
N VAL A 101 -2.12 8.92 19.63
CA VAL A 101 -3.24 8.11 19.09
C VAL A 101 -4.08 7.49 20.21
N SER A 102 -3.48 7.19 21.35
CA SER A 102 -4.15 6.51 22.47
C SER A 102 -5.05 7.43 23.31
N SER A 103 -4.82 8.74 23.29
CA SER A 103 -5.59 9.71 24.08
C SER A 103 -6.65 10.45 23.28
N GLU A 104 -6.42 10.65 21.98
CA GLU A 104 -7.30 11.42 21.11
C GLU A 104 -8.26 10.52 20.32
N GLN A 105 -9.53 10.91 20.23
CA GLN A 105 -10.55 10.23 19.42
C GLN A 105 -10.97 11.13 18.27
N PHE A 106 -10.12 11.23 17.26
CA PHE A 106 -10.47 11.92 16.03
C PHE A 106 -11.35 11.04 15.13
N SER A 107 -12.29 11.65 14.43
CA SER A 107 -13.17 10.96 13.48
C SER A 107 -12.62 10.98 12.05
N SER A 108 -11.71 11.92 11.77
CA SER A 108 -11.14 12.12 10.44
C SER A 108 -9.75 12.76 10.50
N TYR A 109 -9.04 12.70 9.38
CA TYR A 109 -7.76 13.39 9.24
C TYR A 109 -7.86 14.91 9.36
N TYR A 110 -9.02 15.50 9.04
CA TYR A 110 -9.21 16.94 9.10
C TYR A 110 -9.09 17.47 10.53
N GLU A 111 -9.60 16.73 11.52
CA GLU A 111 -9.48 17.09 12.93
C GLU A 111 -8.02 17.04 13.41
N VAL A 112 -7.25 16.06 12.93
CA VAL A 112 -5.80 16.00 13.19
C VAL A 112 -5.10 17.26 12.66
N LEU A 113 -5.46 17.74 11.47
CA LEU A 113 -4.86 18.96 10.88
C LEU A 113 -5.22 20.23 11.66
N GLU A 114 -6.41 20.29 12.25
CA GLU A 114 -6.90 21.46 12.99
C GLU A 114 -6.33 21.52 14.41
N GLU A 115 -6.26 20.37 15.08
CA GLU A 115 -5.97 20.29 16.52
C GLU A 115 -4.50 19.93 16.82
N CYS A 116 -3.81 19.22 15.93
CA CYS A 116 -2.47 18.71 16.17
C CYS A 116 -1.39 19.53 15.48
N ARG A 117 -0.28 19.78 16.17
CA ARG A 117 0.87 20.52 15.64
C ARG A 117 1.96 19.55 15.18
N GLY A 118 2.46 19.78 13.98
CA GLY A 118 3.63 19.07 13.46
C GLY A 118 4.89 19.40 14.26
N GLN A 119 5.67 18.38 14.61
CA GLN A 119 6.93 18.48 15.34
C GLN A 119 7.97 17.47 14.88
N GLY A 120 9.25 17.79 15.09
CA GLY A 120 10.37 16.90 14.74
C GLY A 120 10.77 16.95 13.27
N GLN A 121 11.50 15.93 12.83
CA GLN A 121 12.07 15.87 11.48
C GLN A 121 11.06 15.39 10.44
N GLU A 122 11.19 15.90 9.22
CA GLU A 122 10.47 15.38 8.05
C GLU A 122 11.04 14.01 7.67
N LYS A 123 10.16 13.03 7.46
CA LYS A 123 10.51 11.65 7.08
C LYS A 123 9.90 11.33 5.73
N LYS A 124 10.70 10.72 4.84
CA LYS A 124 10.17 10.16 3.60
C LYS A 124 9.57 8.79 3.89
N CYS A 125 8.33 8.62 3.48
CA CYS A 125 7.59 7.39 3.71
C CYS A 125 6.87 6.95 2.45
N THR A 126 6.51 5.67 2.44
CA THR A 126 5.73 5.02 1.40
C THR A 126 4.41 4.57 1.99
N ILE A 127 3.31 4.95 1.35
CA ILE A 127 1.98 4.42 1.63
C ILE A 127 1.64 3.40 0.53
N GLU A 128 1.28 2.19 0.90
CA GLU A 128 0.83 1.15 -0.03
C GLU A 128 -0.55 0.62 0.36
N TYR A 129 -1.47 0.52 -0.60
CA TYR A 129 -2.75 -0.18 -0.42
C TYR A 129 -3.17 -0.92 -1.68
N ARG A 130 -4.16 -1.81 -1.54
CA ARG A 130 -4.68 -2.64 -2.63
C ARG A 130 -6.18 -2.42 -2.85
N TYR A 131 -6.65 -2.80 -4.04
CA TYR A 131 -8.06 -2.80 -4.44
C TYR A 131 -8.75 -1.43 -4.30
N LEU A 132 -7.99 -0.34 -4.46
CA LEU A 132 -8.49 1.03 -4.34
C LEU A 132 -9.08 1.36 -2.95
N THR A 133 -8.60 0.69 -1.90
CA THR A 133 -9.07 0.87 -0.52
C THR A 133 -7.97 1.53 0.33
N PRO A 134 -7.90 2.88 0.40
CA PRO A 134 -6.82 3.57 1.11
C PRO A 134 -6.82 3.26 2.61
N SER A 135 -8.00 3.04 3.20
CA SER A 135 -8.12 2.72 4.62
C SER A 135 -7.40 1.45 5.06
N THR A 136 -7.02 0.52 4.17
CA THR A 136 -6.24 -0.68 4.51
C THR A 136 -4.74 -0.50 4.33
N ALA A 137 -4.28 0.72 4.07
CA ALA A 137 -2.90 0.98 3.70
C ALA A 137 -1.87 0.61 4.77
N THR A 138 -0.68 0.24 4.34
CA THR A 138 0.51 0.17 5.19
C THR A 138 1.38 1.38 4.92
N VAL A 139 1.88 2.00 5.99
CA VAL A 139 2.83 3.12 5.92
C VAL A 139 4.19 2.62 6.36
N SER A 140 5.23 2.89 5.58
CA SER A 140 6.62 2.51 5.89
C SER A 140 7.54 3.69 5.63
N CYS A 141 8.27 4.13 6.66
CA CYS A 141 9.20 5.25 6.56
C CYS A 141 10.63 4.73 6.41
N SER A 142 11.40 5.31 5.50
CA SER A 142 12.85 5.10 5.49
C SER A 142 13.45 5.96 6.59
N GLU A 143 14.07 5.33 7.59
CA GLU A 143 15.08 6.02 8.36
C GLU A 143 16.24 6.28 7.39
N GLU A 144 16.35 7.51 6.89
CA GLU A 144 17.62 7.98 6.36
C GLU A 144 18.58 7.87 7.55
N LEU A 145 19.32 6.76 7.64
CA LEU A 145 20.56 6.74 8.37
C LEU A 145 21.31 7.91 7.79
N GLU A 146 21.31 9.03 8.52
CA GLU A 146 22.14 10.16 8.21
C GLU A 146 23.55 9.60 7.97
N GLU A 147 24.40 10.38 7.34
CA GLU A 147 25.72 9.94 6.94
C GLU A 147 26.78 10.17 8.04
N PRO A 148 26.58 10.02 9.39
CA PRO A 148 27.71 10.23 10.28
C PRO A 148 28.76 9.15 10.03
N ILE A 149 28.40 7.98 9.48
CA ILE A 149 29.39 6.96 9.09
C ILE A 149 30.28 7.47 7.95
N VAL A 150 29.76 8.15 6.92
CA VAL A 150 30.60 8.65 5.81
C VAL A 150 31.48 9.80 6.29
N ARG A 151 30.94 10.75 7.08
CA ARG A 151 31.77 11.82 7.69
C ARG A 151 32.84 11.27 8.64
N ILE A 152 32.50 10.30 9.49
CA ILE A 152 33.45 9.65 10.40
C ILE A 152 34.49 8.84 9.61
N LEU A 153 34.10 8.10 8.57
CA LEU A 153 35.02 7.37 7.70
C LEU A 153 35.97 8.31 6.96
N ILE A 154 35.48 9.41 6.38
CA ILE A 154 36.32 10.43 5.76
C ILE A 154 37.29 11.01 6.81
N HIS A 155 36.81 11.35 8.01
CA HIS A 155 37.71 11.87 9.06
C HIS A 155 38.78 10.85 9.47
N ILE A 156 38.45 9.56 9.58
CA ILE A 156 39.40 8.48 9.90
C ILE A 156 40.40 8.24 8.76
N ILE A 157 39.96 8.28 7.51
CA ILE A 157 40.82 8.06 6.33
C ILE A 157 41.79 9.23 6.13
N TYR A 158 41.34 10.47 6.37
CA TYR A 158 42.13 11.68 6.11
C TYR A 158 42.83 12.26 7.36
N SER A 159 42.68 11.64 8.55
CA SER A 159 43.42 12.02 9.78
C SER A 159 44.53 11.02 10.14
N LYS A 160 45.01 10.22 9.18
CA LYS A 160 46.10 9.26 9.36
C LYS A 160 47.32 9.61 8.50
#